data_AF-H1SJ71-F1
#
_entry.id   AF-H1SJ71-F1
#
_cell.length_a   1.000
_cell.length_b   1.000
_cell.length_c   1.000
_cell.angle_alpha   90.00
_cell.angle_beta   90.00
_cell.angle_gamma   90.00
#
_symmetry.space_group_name_H-M   'P 1'
#
loop_
_entity.id
_entity.type
_entity.pdbx_description
1 polymer ?
#
loop_
_entity_poly.entity_id
_entity_poly.type
_entity_poly.pdbx_seq_one_letter_code
_entity_poly.pdbx_strand_id
1 'polypeptide(L)'
;MQYQMQESTVWCHAWVGKLVDTFSLEPLADGRTRVRRTTEFEAAKGFLRIARLIGLWAALRQAHAYAAKNWRRLAQDAVMKAGRGAA
;
A
#
# COMPACT_ATOMS: atom_id res chain seq x y z
N MET A 1 10.23 12.20 0.11
CA MET A 1 11.03 10.95 0.05
C MET A 1 10.27 9.92 -0.77
N GLN A 2 10.96 9.03 -1.50
CA GLN A 2 10.34 7.98 -2.31
C GLN A 2 10.99 6.63 -2.01
N TYR A 3 10.16 5.59 -1.92
CA TYR A 3 10.58 4.22 -1.67
C TYR A 3 9.92 3.29 -2.68
N GLN A 4 10.64 2.28 -3.14
CA GLN A 4 10.11 1.27 -4.05
C GLN A 4 10.28 -0.12 -3.43
N MET A 5 9.20 -0.89 -3.40
CA MET A 5 9.18 -2.29 -3.00
C MET A 5 9.03 -3.12 -4.26
N GLN A 6 10.12 -3.82 -4.64
CA GLN A 6 10.20 -4.56 -5.90
C GLN A 6 9.69 -6.00 -5.78
N GLU A 7 9.76 -6.57 -4.58
CA GLU A 7 9.30 -7.94 -4.29
C GLU A 7 8.32 -7.91 -3.12
N SER A 8 7.22 -8.63 -3.25
CA SER A 8 6.20 -8.76 -2.20
C SER A 8 5.75 -10.20 -2.11
N THR A 9 5.83 -10.77 -0.91
CA THR A 9 5.31 -12.11 -0.64
C THR A 9 3.79 -12.04 -0.58
N VAL A 10 3.11 -12.37 -1.68
CA VAL A 10 1.65 -12.40 -1.77
C VAL A 10 1.14 -13.83 -1.88
N TRP A 11 0.05 -14.14 -1.18
CA TRP A 11 -0.57 -15.47 -1.16
C TRP A 11 -0.99 -15.95 -2.57
N CYS A 12 -1.27 -15.03 -3.49
CA CYS A 12 -1.63 -15.30 -4.87
C CYS A 12 -0.46 -15.15 -5.86
N HIS A 13 0.78 -15.38 -5.43
CA HIS A 13 1.99 -15.19 -6.25
C HIS A 13 1.89 -15.86 -7.64
N ALA A 14 1.32 -17.05 -7.73
CA ALA A 14 1.12 -17.76 -9.01
C ALA A 14 0.21 -17.03 -10.02
N TRP A 15 -0.61 -16.08 -9.57
CA TRP A 15 -1.50 -15.28 -10.41
C TRP A 15 -0.89 -13.94 -10.82
N VAL A 16 0.24 -13.57 -10.21
CA VAL A 16 0.92 -12.29 -10.37
C VAL A 16 2.15 -12.48 -11.25
N GLY A 17 2.22 -11.76 -12.37
CA GLY A 17 3.41 -11.71 -13.21
C GLY A 17 4.40 -10.62 -12.76
N LYS A 18 3.86 -9.48 -12.29
CA LYS A 18 4.62 -8.35 -11.75
C LYS A 18 3.79 -7.70 -10.66
N LEU A 19 4.42 -7.29 -9.57
CA LEU A 19 3.80 -6.45 -8.55
C LEU A 19 4.87 -5.56 -7.92
N VAL A 20 4.81 -4.26 -8.23
CA VAL A 20 5.77 -3.28 -7.73
C VAL A 20 5.00 -2.16 -7.06
N ASP A 21 5.39 -1.83 -5.84
CA ASP A 21 4.80 -0.74 -5.08
C ASP A 21 5.78 0.43 -4.96
N THR A 22 5.30 1.62 -5.30
CA THR A 22 6.03 2.88 -5.13
C THR A 22 5.32 3.74 -4.12
N PHE A 23 6.04 4.14 -3.07
CA PHE A 23 5.54 5.01 -2.02
C PHE A 23 6.20 6.38 -2.11
N SER A 24 5.42 7.45 -2.02
CA SER A 24 5.95 8.80 -1.84
C SER A 24 5.41 9.43 -0.56
N LEU A 25 6.31 10.13 0.13
CA LEU A 25 6.05 10.86 1.37
C LEU A 25 6.33 12.34 1.12
N GLU A 26 5.29 13.15 1.30
CA GLU A 26 5.35 14.61 1.20
C GLU A 26 4.90 15.22 2.54
N PRO A 27 5.70 16.13 3.14
CA PRO A 27 5.25 16.84 4.33
C PRO A 27 4.06 17.74 3.99
N LEU A 28 3.15 17.91 4.96
CA LEU A 28 2.04 18.85 4.90
C LEU A 28 2.20 19.95 5.96
N ALA A 29 1.56 21.10 5.73
CA ALA A 29 1.58 22.26 6.61
C ALA A 29 0.70 22.05 7.85
N ASP A 30 1.14 21.17 8.76
CA ASP A 30 0.57 20.88 10.08
C ASP A 30 1.26 19.67 10.75
N GLY A 31 2.49 19.35 10.34
CA GLY A 31 3.18 18.16 10.82
C GLY A 31 2.58 16.83 10.31
N ARG A 32 1.56 16.85 9.44
CA ARG A 32 1.09 15.63 8.78
C ARG A 32 1.99 15.26 7.60
N THR A 33 1.84 14.04 7.14
CA THR A 33 2.51 13.54 5.94
C THR A 33 1.47 13.00 4.96
N ARG A 34 1.53 13.47 3.71
CA ARG A 34 0.81 12.85 2.61
C ARG A 34 1.59 11.63 2.14
N VAL A 35 0.95 10.48 2.24
CA VAL A 35 1.46 9.21 1.72
C VAL A 35 0.72 8.88 0.44
N ARG A 36 1.43 8.73 -0.67
CA ARG A 36 0.87 8.12 -1.90
C ARG A 36 1.48 6.74 -2.08
N ARG A 37 0.65 5.79 -2.48
CA ARG A 37 1.05 4.45 -2.92
C ARG A 37 0.55 4.26 -4.35
N THR A 38 1.47 3.91 -5.24
CA THR A 38 1.16 3.51 -6.61
C THR A 38 1.61 2.06 -6.78
N THR A 39 0.73 1.23 -7.30
CA THR A 39 1.01 -0.20 -7.51
C THR A 39 0.93 -0.51 -8.98
N GLU A 40 2.05 -0.90 -9.56
CA GLU A 40 2.12 -1.47 -10.89
C GLU A 40 1.95 -2.98 -10.77
N PHE A 41 0.97 -3.54 -11.48
CA PHE A 41 0.72 -4.97 -11.42
C PHE A 41 0.38 -5.56 -12.79
N GLU A 42 0.77 -6.81 -12.96
CA GLU A 42 0.42 -7.61 -14.12
C GLU A 42 -0.05 -8.99 -13.66
N ALA A 43 -1.09 -9.50 -14.32
CA ALA A 43 -1.51 -10.88 -14.13
C ALA A 43 -0.60 -11.85 -14.90
N ALA A 44 -0.38 -13.04 -14.33
CA ALA A 44 0.32 -14.12 -15.00
C ALA A 44 -0.31 -14.45 -16.38
N LYS A 45 0.54 -14.79 -17.35
CA LYS A 45 0.13 -15.10 -18.74
C LYS A 45 -0.89 -16.26 -18.79
N GLY A 46 -1.73 -16.27 -19.83
CA GLY A 46 -2.69 -17.36 -20.11
C GLY A 46 -4.10 -16.89 -20.45
N PHE A 47 -4.98 -17.84 -20.76
CA PHE A 47 -6.36 -17.58 -21.22
C PHE A 47 -7.21 -16.81 -20.21
N LEU A 48 -7.00 -17.04 -18.90
CA LEU A 48 -7.74 -16.38 -17.81
C LEU A 48 -7.12 -15.04 -17.36
N ARG A 49 -6.20 -14.45 -18.15
CA ARG A 49 -5.46 -13.25 -17.77
C ARG A 49 -6.38 -12.09 -17.38
N ILE A 50 -7.45 -11.84 -18.14
CA ILE A 50 -8.37 -10.72 -17.88
C ILE A 50 -9.12 -10.93 -16.56
N ALA A 51 -9.64 -12.14 -16.33
CA ALA A 51 -10.31 -12.48 -15.08
C ALA A 51 -9.37 -12.31 -13.87
N ARG A 52 -8.11 -12.77 -13.98
CA ARG A 52 -7.08 -12.58 -12.94
C ARG A 52 -6.74 -11.12 -12.73
N LEU A 53 -6.63 -10.32 -13.80
CA LEU A 53 -6.35 -8.88 -13.71
C LEU A 53 -7.45 -8.15 -12.93
N ILE A 54 -8.72 -8.46 -13.20
CA ILE A 54 -9.86 -7.88 -12.49
C ILE A 54 -9.84 -8.30 -11.01
N GLY A 55 -9.61 -9.59 -10.74
CA GLY A 55 -9.49 -10.09 -9.37
C GLY A 55 -8.34 -9.43 -8.60
N LEU A 56 -7.17 -9.29 -9.23
CA LEU A 56 -6.02 -8.60 -8.66
C LEU A 56 -6.32 -7.13 -8.38
N TRP A 57 -6.94 -6.43 -9.32
CA TRP A 57 -7.34 -5.04 -9.13
C TRP A 57 -8.27 -4.88 -7.91
N ALA A 58 -9.28 -5.74 -7.78
CA ALA A 58 -10.22 -5.69 -6.67
C ALA A 58 -9.52 -5.97 -5.32
N ALA A 59 -8.68 -7.02 -5.28
CA ALA A 59 -7.92 -7.39 -4.09
C ALA A 59 -6.94 -6.28 -3.66
N LEU A 60 -6.19 -5.71 -4.61
CA LEU A 60 -5.26 -4.60 -4.34
C LEU A 60 -6.00 -3.37 -3.84
N ARG A 61 -7.14 -3.04 -4.43
CA ARG A 61 -7.97 -1.91 -3.97
C ARG A 61 -8.43 -2.09 -2.52
N GLN A 62 -8.84 -3.30 -2.15
CA GLN A 62 -9.21 -3.61 -0.76
C GLN A 62 -8.00 -3.52 0.18
N ALA A 63 -6.86 -4.11 -0.21
CA ALA A 63 -5.63 -4.07 0.58
C ALA A 63 -5.13 -2.63 0.79
N HIS A 64 -5.24 -1.77 -0.23
CA HIS A 64 -4.87 -0.36 -0.13
C HIS A 64 -5.77 0.39 0.85
N ALA A 65 -7.08 0.19 0.76
CA ALA A 65 -8.02 0.82 1.68
C ALA A 65 -7.76 0.39 3.13
N TYR A 66 -7.52 -0.90 3.35
CA TYR A 66 -7.16 -1.43 4.66
C TYR A 66 -5.84 -0.84 5.20
N ALA A 67 -4.78 -0.86 4.39
CA ALA A 67 -3.48 -0.33 4.76
C ALA A 67 -3.55 1.16 5.09
N ALA A 68 -4.22 1.96 4.25
CA ALA A 68 -4.41 3.39 4.49
C ALA A 68 -5.17 3.67 5.79
N LYS A 69 -6.21 2.89 6.10
CA LYS A 69 -6.94 3.01 7.36
C LYS A 69 -6.05 2.66 8.56
N ASN A 70 -5.30 1.56 8.47
CA ASN A 70 -4.43 1.14 9.56
C ASN A 70 -3.28 2.12 9.80
N TRP A 71 -2.68 2.68 8.74
CA TRP A 71 -1.63 3.69 8.88
C TRP A 71 -2.12 4.96 9.55
N ARG A 72 -3.32 5.44 9.20
CA ARG A 72 -3.93 6.59 9.89
C ARG A 72 -4.08 6.33 11.38
N ARG A 73 -4.58 5.14 11.75
CA ARG A 73 -4.70 4.73 13.15
C ARG A 73 -3.33 4.72 13.85
N LEU A 74 -2.35 4.04 13.27
CA LEU A 74 -0.99 3.95 13.84
C LEU A 74 -0.32 5.32 13.99
N ALA A 75 -0.52 6.22 13.02
CA ALA A 75 0.00 7.58 13.10
C ALA A 75 -0.65 8.37 14.25
N GLN A 76 -1.96 8.25 14.43
CA GLN A 76 -2.67 8.86 15.54
C GLN A 76 -2.22 8.30 16.89
N ASP A 77 -2.10 6.97 17.01
CA ASP A 77 -1.64 6.31 18.22
C ASP A 77 -0.21 6.75 18.58
N ALA A 78 0.67 6.91 17.58
CA ALA A 78 2.03 7.41 17.78
C ALA A 78 2.06 8.86 18.29
N VAL A 79 1.23 9.75 17.74
CA VAL A 79 1.09 11.14 18.22
C VAL A 79 0.60 11.17 19.67
N MET A 80 -0.44 10.39 19.99
CA MET A 80 -0.98 10.32 21.36
C MET A 80 0.06 9.78 22.35
N LYS A 81 0.84 8.78 21.96
CA LYS A 81 1.91 8.22 22.79
C LYS A 81 3.03 9.23 23.02
N ALA A 82 3.43 9.98 21.99
CA ALA A 82 4.43 11.04 22.11
C ALA A 82 3.96 12.16 23.07
N GLY A 83 2.68 12.55 23.00
CA GLY A 83 2.11 13.55 23.91
C GLY A 83 2.01 13.10 25.38
N ARG A 84 1.78 11.80 25.63
CA ARG A 84 1.71 11.23 27.00
C ARG A 84 3.06 11.02 27.68
N GLY A 85 4.15 10.89 26.91
CA GLY A 85 5.51 10.78 27.46
C GLY A 85 6.21 12.12 27.68
N ALA A 86 5.58 13.22 27.26
CA ALA A 86 6.10 14.58 27.38
C ALA A 86 5.44 15.39 28.53
N ALA A 87 4.55 14.75 29.30
CA ALA A 87 3.87 15.28 30.48
C ALA A 87 4.34 14.51 31.73
#